data_AF-A0A9X3KY56-F1
#
_entry.id   AF-A0A9X3KY56-F1
#
_cell.length_a   1.000
_cell.length_b   1.000
_cell.length_c   1.000
_cell.angle_alpha   90.00
_cell.angle_beta   90.00
_cell.angle_gamma   90.00
#
_symmetry.space_group_name_H-M   'P 1'
#
loop_
_entity.id
_entity.type
_entity.pdbx_description
1 polymer ?
#
loop_
_entity_poly.entity_id
_entity_poly.type
_entity_poly.pdbx_seq_one_letter_code
_entity_poly.pdbx_strand_id
1 'polypeptide(L)'
;MPHRPDLFSPPPRQRAARANSLLWLLDPLERDPGYLRRKMFGCDAAYLDGALYLVVADREAPWNGVMVCTSRDRHAALQADMPSLLPHPELGKWLYLPQTDEAFETLAARLVELALARDPRLGVVSKPRARRRKSWRGEE
;
A
#
# COMPACT_ATOMS: atom_id res chain seq x y z
N MET A 1 40.94 -9.64 2.12
CA MET A 1 40.53 -9.12 0.80
C MET A 1 39.12 -9.64 0.52
N PRO A 2 38.11 -8.79 0.28
CA PRO A 2 36.77 -9.28 -0.06
C PRO A 2 36.75 -9.84 -1.48
N HIS A 3 36.24 -11.07 -1.61
CA HIS A 3 36.10 -11.82 -2.85
C HIS A 3 35.19 -11.07 -3.82
N ARG A 4 35.68 -10.73 -5.02
CA ARG A 4 34.81 -10.20 -6.09
C ARG A 4 34.04 -11.38 -6.69
N PRO A 5 32.71 -11.27 -6.90
CA PRO A 5 31.96 -12.32 -7.59
C PRO A 5 32.37 -12.38 -9.07
N ASP A 6 32.54 -13.59 -9.60
CA ASP A 6 32.94 -13.85 -10.98
C ASP A 6 31.92 -13.30 -11.99
N LEU A 7 32.41 -12.60 -13.02
CA LEU A 7 31.63 -11.93 -14.07
C LEU A 7 30.67 -12.83 -14.85
N PHE A 8 30.90 -14.15 -14.80
CA PHE A 8 30.09 -15.16 -15.50
C PHE A 8 29.16 -15.94 -14.56
N SER A 9 29.05 -15.53 -13.29
CA SER A 9 28.07 -16.11 -12.38
C SER A 9 26.66 -15.82 -12.90
N PRO A 10 25.76 -16.82 -12.98
CA PRO A 10 24.37 -16.57 -13.32
C PRO A 10 23.80 -15.54 -12.35
N PRO A 11 22.95 -14.60 -12.83
CA PRO A 11 22.33 -13.63 -11.92
C PRO A 11 21.64 -14.41 -10.79
N PRO A 12 21.79 -13.97 -9.53
CA PRO A 12 21.18 -14.67 -8.41
C PRO A 12 19.70 -14.85 -8.70
N ARG A 13 19.23 -16.10 -8.59
CA ARG A 13 17.83 -16.48 -8.85
C ARG A 13 16.94 -15.55 -8.05
N GLN A 14 16.31 -14.58 -8.72
CA GLN A 14 15.45 -13.61 -8.05
C GLN A 14 14.24 -14.40 -7.54
N ARG A 15 14.17 -14.65 -6.22
CA ARG A 15 13.01 -15.32 -5.61
C ARG A 15 11.78 -14.54 -6.05
N ALA A 16 10.82 -15.24 -6.66
CA ALA A 16 9.54 -14.65 -7.01
C ALA A 16 8.99 -13.93 -5.77
N ALA A 17 8.59 -12.67 -5.95
CA ALA A 17 8.05 -11.88 -4.85
C ALA A 17 6.84 -12.63 -4.28
N ARG A 18 6.86 -12.90 -2.96
CA ARG A 18 5.76 -13.56 -2.26
C ARG A 18 4.46 -12.81 -2.55
N ALA A 19 3.45 -13.53 -3.02
CA ALA A 19 2.11 -12.97 -3.15
C ALA A 19 1.57 -12.65 -1.76
N ASN A 20 0.96 -11.48 -1.62
CA ASN A 20 0.40 -11.05 -0.35
C ASN A 20 -0.90 -11.83 -0.07
N SER A 21 -1.00 -12.47 1.08
CA SER A 21 -2.16 -13.28 1.48
C SER A 21 -3.45 -12.47 1.57
N LEU A 22 -3.36 -11.15 1.78
CA LEU A 22 -4.49 -10.23 1.89
C LEU A 22 -4.94 -9.61 0.56
N LEU A 23 -4.42 -10.12 -0.57
CA LEU A 23 -4.80 -9.60 -1.90
C LEU A 23 -6.29 -9.70 -2.20
N TRP A 24 -6.98 -10.68 -1.61
CA TRP A 24 -8.42 -10.88 -1.76
C TRP A 24 -9.25 -9.64 -1.36
N LEU A 25 -8.72 -8.77 -0.51
CA LEU A 25 -9.37 -7.51 -0.16
C LEU A 25 -9.41 -6.52 -1.32
N LEU A 26 -8.49 -6.65 -2.28
CA LEU A 26 -8.43 -5.75 -3.43
C LEU A 26 -9.25 -6.26 -4.62
N ASP A 27 -9.62 -7.56 -4.66
CA ASP A 27 -10.44 -8.15 -5.72
C ASP A 27 -11.70 -7.33 -6.09
N PRO A 28 -12.48 -6.79 -5.12
CA PRO A 28 -13.64 -5.96 -5.44
C PRO A 28 -13.27 -4.66 -6.17
N LEU A 29 -12.10 -4.09 -5.87
CA LEU A 29 -11.58 -2.88 -6.51
C LEU A 29 -11.09 -3.15 -7.92
N GLU A 30 -10.64 -4.37 -8.23
CA GLU A 30 -10.13 -4.72 -9.57
C GLU A 30 -11.19 -4.61 -10.67
N ARG A 31 -12.47 -4.64 -10.30
CA ARG A 31 -13.60 -4.45 -11.20
C ARG A 31 -13.83 -2.99 -11.58
N ASP A 32 -13.22 -2.06 -10.84
CA ASP A 32 -13.38 -0.65 -11.06
C ASP A 32 -12.44 -0.14 -12.18
N PRO A 33 -12.94 0.63 -13.16
CA PRO A 33 -12.12 1.10 -14.28
C PRO A 33 -11.02 2.09 -13.86
N GLY A 34 -11.17 2.78 -12.72
CA GLY A 34 -10.19 3.69 -12.16
C GLY A 34 -9.14 2.98 -11.31
N TYR A 35 -9.22 1.67 -11.14
CA TYR A 35 -8.32 0.91 -10.28
C TYR A 35 -6.93 0.72 -10.88
N LEU A 36 -5.94 0.94 -10.03
CA LEU A 36 -4.55 0.62 -10.32
C LEU A 36 -3.88 0.01 -9.10
N ARG A 37 -3.34 -1.20 -9.27
CA ARG A 37 -2.48 -1.84 -8.26
C ARG A 37 -1.02 -1.45 -8.47
N ARG A 38 -0.33 -1.06 -7.41
CA ARG A 38 1.13 -0.88 -7.42
C ARG A 38 1.79 -1.55 -6.23
N LYS A 39 3.00 -2.06 -6.43
CA LYS A 39 3.85 -2.48 -5.32
C LYS A 39 4.43 -1.26 -4.62
N MET A 40 4.23 -1.16 -3.30
CA MET A 40 4.81 -0.10 -2.45
C MET A 40 5.24 -0.72 -1.12
N PHE A 41 6.47 -0.42 -0.68
CA PHE A 41 7.05 -0.99 0.55
C PHE A 41 7.04 -2.53 0.58
N GLY A 42 7.10 -3.15 -0.61
CA GLY A 42 6.98 -4.60 -0.77
C GLY A 42 5.59 -5.16 -0.40
N CYS A 43 4.59 -4.29 -0.37
CA CYS A 43 3.18 -4.55 -0.14
C CYS A 43 2.37 -4.15 -1.39
N ASP A 44 1.06 -4.38 -1.37
CA ASP A 44 0.17 -4.08 -2.49
C ASP A 44 -0.70 -2.86 -2.17
N ALA A 45 -0.54 -1.81 -2.98
CA ALA A 45 -1.26 -0.56 -2.85
C ALA A 45 -2.34 -0.45 -3.93
N ALA A 46 -3.55 -0.15 -3.50
CA ALA A 46 -4.72 0.11 -4.33
C ALA A 46 -4.91 1.61 -4.54
N TYR A 47 -4.87 1.99 -5.81
CA TYR A 47 -5.20 3.33 -6.27
C TYR A 47 -6.55 3.32 -6.97
N LEU A 48 -7.31 4.38 -6.79
CA LEU A 48 -8.52 4.66 -7.57
C LEU A 48 -8.40 6.09 -8.10
N ASP A 49 -8.61 6.27 -9.40
CA ASP A 49 -8.62 7.58 -10.05
C ASP A 49 -7.31 8.37 -9.80
N GLY A 50 -6.19 7.65 -9.67
CA GLY A 50 -4.86 8.21 -9.39
C GLY A 50 -4.59 8.58 -7.93
N ALA A 51 -5.56 8.44 -7.03
CA ALA A 51 -5.37 8.62 -5.59
C ALA A 51 -5.12 7.28 -4.89
N LEU A 52 -4.28 7.28 -3.84
CA LEU A 52 -3.96 6.09 -3.05
C LEU A 52 -4.99 5.90 -1.94
N TYR A 53 -5.71 4.78 -1.93
CA TYR A 53 -6.78 4.52 -0.96
C TYR A 53 -6.36 3.53 0.12
N LEU A 54 -5.95 2.33 -0.27
CA LEU A 54 -5.65 1.24 0.63
C LEU A 54 -4.29 0.62 0.31
N VAL A 55 -3.60 0.12 1.33
CA VAL A 55 -2.43 -0.74 1.17
C VAL A 55 -2.63 -1.97 2.02
N VAL A 56 -2.51 -3.15 1.42
CA VAL A 56 -2.58 -4.43 2.12
C VAL A 56 -1.18 -4.98 2.30
N ALA A 57 -0.89 -5.54 3.47
CA ALA A 57 0.42 -6.04 3.86
C ALA A 57 0.29 -7.32 4.70
N ASP A 58 0.95 -8.40 4.30
CA ASP A 58 1.03 -9.68 5.03
C ASP A 58 2.50 -9.90 5.47
N ARG A 59 2.98 -9.02 6.34
CA ARG A 59 4.36 -9.03 6.87
C ARG A 59 4.34 -9.05 8.39
N GLU A 60 5.49 -8.91 9.02
CA GLU A 60 5.56 -8.73 10.47
C GLU A 60 4.97 -7.39 10.89
N ALA A 61 4.34 -7.35 12.07
CA ALA A 61 3.84 -6.11 12.65
C ALA A 61 4.96 -5.06 12.70
N PRO A 62 4.69 -3.80 12.32
CA PRO A 62 3.37 -3.19 12.11
C PRO A 62 2.81 -3.28 10.68
N TRP A 63 3.39 -4.10 9.80
CA TRP A 63 2.98 -4.26 8.40
C TRP A 63 2.15 -5.53 8.18
N ASN A 64 1.19 -5.78 9.08
CA ASN A 64 0.32 -6.95 8.99
C ASN A 64 -1.17 -6.59 9.04
N GLY A 65 -1.76 -6.26 7.89
CA GLY A 65 -3.16 -5.88 7.79
C GLY A 65 -3.41 -4.87 6.68
N VAL A 66 -4.35 -3.97 6.94
CA VAL A 66 -4.79 -2.94 5.99
C VAL A 66 -4.38 -1.58 6.49
N MET A 67 -3.77 -0.79 5.61
CA MET A 67 -3.41 0.59 5.87
C MET A 67 -4.35 1.48 5.06
N VAL A 68 -4.97 2.42 5.75
CA VAL A 68 -5.92 3.38 5.16
C VAL A 68 -5.18 4.67 4.89
N CYS A 69 -5.02 4.98 3.61
CA CYS A 69 -4.38 6.21 3.18
C CYS A 69 -5.38 7.36 3.30
N THR A 70 -5.30 8.04 4.43
CA THR A 70 -6.09 9.22 4.77
C THR A 70 -5.18 10.36 5.27
N SER A 71 -5.74 11.54 5.48
CA SER A 71 -5.06 12.68 6.10
C SER A 71 -5.40 12.75 7.59
N ARG A 72 -4.49 13.28 8.42
CA ARG A 72 -4.67 13.38 9.88
C ARG A 72 -5.96 14.07 10.31
N ASP A 73 -6.37 15.09 9.57
CA ASP A 73 -7.62 15.83 9.79
C ASP A 73 -8.87 14.92 9.80
N ARG A 74 -8.83 13.82 9.05
CA ARG A 74 -9.94 12.87 8.87
C ARG A 74 -9.84 11.64 9.78
N HIS A 75 -8.79 11.55 10.60
CA HIS A 75 -8.58 10.40 11.49
C HIS A 75 -9.70 10.29 12.52
N ALA A 76 -10.08 11.40 13.14
CA ALA A 76 -11.12 11.41 14.16
C ALA A 76 -12.47 10.90 13.62
N ALA A 77 -12.85 11.30 12.40
CA ALA A 77 -14.09 10.85 11.77
C ALA A 77 -14.07 9.35 11.42
N LEU A 78 -12.92 8.80 11.02
CA LEU A 78 -12.78 7.38 10.74
C LEU A 78 -12.70 6.54 12.01
N GLN A 79 -12.01 7.01 13.05
CA GLN A 79 -11.94 6.33 14.34
C GLN A 79 -13.28 6.34 15.08
N ALA A 80 -14.11 7.38 14.89
CA ALA A 80 -15.46 7.41 15.43
C ALA A 80 -16.38 6.33 14.81
N ASP A 81 -16.19 6.03 13.52
CA ASP A 81 -16.95 4.98 12.82
C ASP A 81 -16.35 3.59 13.08
N MET A 82 -15.02 3.51 13.19
CA MET A 82 -14.24 2.28 13.28
C MET A 82 -13.15 2.42 14.37
N PRO A 83 -13.46 2.18 15.64
CA PRO A 83 -12.54 2.43 16.76
C PRO A 83 -11.31 1.50 16.75
N SER A 84 -11.35 0.37 16.04
CA SER A 84 -10.19 -0.52 15.84
C SER A 84 -9.12 0.07 14.90
N LEU A 85 -9.38 1.20 14.23
CA LEU A 85 -8.39 1.88 13.41
C LEU A 85 -7.38 2.62 14.27
N LEU A 86 -6.12 2.20 14.17
CA LEU A 86 -5.01 2.79 14.92
C LEU A 86 -4.15 3.66 13.99
N PRO A 87 -3.52 4.73 14.48
CA PRO A 87 -2.49 5.41 13.70
C PRO A 87 -1.31 4.46 13.46
N HIS A 88 -0.86 4.36 12.20
CA HIS A 88 0.25 3.48 11.87
C HIS A 88 1.56 4.00 12.52
N PRO A 89 2.35 3.16 13.22
CA PRO A 89 3.51 3.62 13.98
C PRO A 89 4.62 4.22 13.09
N GLU A 90 4.94 3.61 11.94
CA GLU A 90 5.93 4.18 11.01
C GLU A 90 5.36 5.24 10.06
N LEU A 91 4.10 5.11 9.67
CA LEU A 91 3.42 5.99 8.74
C LEU A 91 2.34 6.77 9.48
N GLY A 92 2.70 7.51 10.53
CA GLY A 92 1.78 8.20 11.44
C GLY A 92 0.87 9.28 10.83
N LYS A 93 0.74 9.33 9.51
CA LYS A 93 -0.28 10.06 8.75
C LYS A 93 -1.42 9.14 8.28
N TRP A 94 -1.22 7.84 8.28
CA TRP A 94 -2.17 6.82 7.82
C TRP A 94 -2.74 6.07 9.02
N LEU A 95 -3.93 5.51 8.83
CA LEU A 95 -4.51 4.58 9.79
C LEU A 95 -4.14 3.15 9.39
N TYR A 96 -4.24 2.25 10.36
CA TYR A 96 -3.83 0.87 10.29
C TYR A 96 -4.86 0.02 11.02
N LEU A 97 -5.32 -1.02 10.33
CA LEU A 97 -6.15 -2.09 10.86
C LEU A 97 -5.30 -3.35 10.90
N PRO A 98 -4.92 -3.85 12.09
CA PRO A 98 -4.12 -5.07 12.22
C PRO A 98 -4.94 -6.30 11.82
N GLN A 99 -4.31 -7.25 11.13
CA GLN A 99 -4.91 -8.54 10.78
C GLN A 99 -5.29 -9.37 12.00
N THR A 100 -4.63 -9.13 13.14
CA THR A 100 -4.91 -9.82 14.41
C THR A 100 -6.18 -9.32 15.11
N ASP A 101 -6.84 -8.27 14.59
CA ASP A 101 -8.09 -7.77 15.12
C ASP A 101 -9.23 -8.76 14.87
N GLU A 102 -10.08 -9.01 15.86
CA GLU A 102 -11.19 -9.96 15.74
C GLU A 102 -12.23 -9.52 14.69
N ALA A 103 -12.38 -8.21 14.50
CA ALA A 103 -13.29 -7.64 13.52
C ALA A 103 -12.59 -7.34 12.17
N PHE A 104 -11.36 -7.82 11.97
CA PHE A 104 -10.52 -7.48 10.82
C PHE A 104 -11.25 -7.65 9.48
N GLU A 105 -11.81 -8.83 9.21
CA GLU A 105 -12.44 -9.12 7.92
C GLU A 105 -13.64 -8.19 7.63
N THR A 106 -14.44 -7.94 8.66
CA THR A 106 -15.63 -7.07 8.55
C THR A 106 -15.22 -5.62 8.33
N LEU A 107 -14.27 -5.12 9.11
CA LEU A 107 -13.77 -3.75 8.99
C LEU A 107 -13.00 -3.55 7.68
N ALA A 108 -12.19 -4.53 7.26
CA ALA A 108 -11.46 -4.49 6.00
C ALA A 108 -12.40 -4.47 4.79
N ALA A 109 -13.45 -5.30 4.79
CA ALA A 109 -14.49 -5.25 3.76
C ALA A 109 -15.15 -3.86 3.70
N ARG A 110 -15.46 -3.27 4.86
CA ARG A 110 -16.03 -1.91 4.92
C ARG A 110 -15.09 -0.84 4.39
N LEU A 111 -13.79 -0.94 4.65
CA LEU A 111 -12.79 -0.04 4.07
C LEU A 111 -12.76 -0.14 2.54
N VAL A 112 -12.91 -1.35 1.99
CA VAL A 112 -12.98 -1.58 0.54
C VAL A 112 -14.25 -0.96 -0.04
N GLU A 113 -15.41 -1.11 0.62
CA GLU A 113 -16.65 -0.45 0.21
C GLU A 113 -16.53 1.08 0.23
N LEU A 114 -15.93 1.66 1.28
CA LEU A 114 -15.68 3.10 1.36
C LEU A 114 -14.74 3.58 0.24
N ALA A 115 -13.72 2.77 -0.10
CA ALA A 115 -12.84 3.08 -1.22
C ALA A 115 -13.61 3.05 -2.56
N LEU A 116 -14.43 2.02 -2.80
CA LEU A 116 -15.29 1.92 -3.99
C LEU A 116 -16.26 3.10 -4.10
N ALA A 117 -16.80 3.57 -2.98
CA ALA A 117 -17.68 4.73 -2.93
C ALA A 117 -16.96 6.07 -3.11
N ARG A 118 -15.62 6.08 -3.26
CA ARG A 118 -14.78 7.29 -3.28
C ARG A 118 -15.06 8.16 -2.06
N ASP A 119 -15.17 7.52 -0.89
CA ASP A 119 -15.46 8.23 0.34
C ASP A 119 -14.42 9.35 0.54
N PRO A 120 -14.86 10.60 0.72
CA PRO A 120 -13.97 11.75 0.73
C PRO A 120 -13.02 11.70 1.92
N ARG A 121 -13.21 10.84 2.94
CA ARG A 121 -12.28 10.67 4.07
C ARG A 121 -11.05 9.83 3.67
N LEU A 122 -11.16 8.99 2.64
CA LEU A 122 -10.08 8.17 2.11
C LEU A 122 -9.47 8.84 0.86
N GLY A 123 -8.34 8.31 0.41
CA GLY A 123 -7.70 8.76 -0.82
C GLY A 123 -6.69 9.88 -0.57
N VAL A 124 -5.42 9.56 -0.77
CA VAL A 124 -4.33 10.54 -0.78
C VAL A 124 -3.79 10.65 -2.20
N VAL A 125 -4.04 11.80 -2.84
CA VAL A 125 -3.43 12.11 -4.14
C VAL A 125 -1.92 12.23 -3.94
N SER A 126 -1.19 11.21 -4.40
CA SER A 126 0.27 11.27 -4.41
C SER A 126 0.67 12.25 -5.50
N LYS A 127 1.20 13.43 -5.13
CA LYS A 127 1.81 14.34 -6.11
C LYS A 127 2.86 13.53 -6.90
N PRO A 128 2.76 13.42 -8.24
CA PRO A 128 3.73 12.66 -9.00
C PRO A 128 5.11 13.27 -8.78
N ARG A 129 6.07 12.50 -8.23
CA ARG A 129 7.47 12.92 -8.20
C ARG A 129 7.88 13.16 -9.65
N ALA A 130 8.17 14.41 -9.99
CA ALA A 130 8.72 14.77 -11.29
C ALA A 130 9.89 13.83 -11.60
N ARG A 131 9.76 13.07 -12.69
CA ARG A 131 10.76 12.11 -13.14
C ARG A 131 12.01 12.91 -13.48
N ARG A 132 12.99 12.98 -12.57
CA ARG A 132 14.27 13.63 -12.82
C ARG A 132 14.90 12.91 -14.02
N ARG A 133 14.78 13.50 -15.22
CA ARG A 133 15.47 13.00 -16.41
C ARG A 133 16.95 13.00 -16.04
N LYS A 134 17.56 11.81 -15.96
CA LYS A 134 19.02 11.68 -15.97
C LYS A 134 19.44 12.18 -17.35
N SER A 135 19.97 13.39 -17.43
CA SER A 135 20.70 13.85 -18.61
C SER A 135 21.96 13.00 -18.70
N TRP A 136 21.94 11.97 -19.54
CA TRP A 136 23.16 11.36 -20.02
C TRP A 136 23.75 12.35 -21.03
N ARG A 137 24.78 13.09 -20.62
CA ARG A 137 25.67 13.82 -21.53
C ARG A 137 27.06 13.24 -21.34
N GLY A 138 27.69 12.89 -22.44
CA GLY A 138 29.08 12.43 -22.52
C GLY A 138 29.34 11.66 -23.80
N GLU A 139 29.10 12.32 -24.95
CA GLU A 139 29.91 12.10 -26.15
C GLU A 139 31.27 12.74 -25.85
N GLU A 140 32.37 11.98 -25.90
CA GLU A 140 33.68 12.35 -26.48
C GLU A 140 34.43 11.05 -26.83
#